data_AF-A0A947VYS9-F1
#
_entry.id   AF-A0A947VYS9-F1
#
_cell.length_a   1.000
_cell.length_b   1.000
_cell.length_c   1.000
_cell.angle_alpha   90.00
_cell.angle_beta   90.00
_cell.angle_gamma   90.00
#
_symmetry.space_group_name_H-M   'P 1'
#
loop_
_entity.id
_entity.type
_entity.pdbx_description
1 polymer ?
#
loop_
_entity_poly.entity_id
_entity_poly.type
_entity_poly.pdbx_seq_one_letter_code
_entity_poly.pdbx_strand_id
1 'polypeptide(L)'
;MAINVLKNNRTVLIAIFMLCIAYPLEARVEIQEAAQLKDGLTPYGAERSENADGTIPAWEGGLTSIPERVKGWEPATTGGRFPDPFVNEKPLYSISA
;
A
#
# COMPACT_ATOMS: atom_id res chain seq x y z
N MET A 1 -19.78 -3.60 -60.01
CA MET A 1 -20.06 -2.73 -58.85
C MET A 1 -20.62 -3.50 -57.63
N ALA A 2 -21.56 -4.45 -57.81
CA ALA A 2 -22.20 -5.18 -56.70
C ALA A 2 -21.27 -6.05 -55.82
N ILE A 3 -20.20 -6.64 -56.38
CA ILE A 3 -19.29 -7.55 -55.64
C ILE A 3 -18.48 -6.81 -54.56
N ASN A 4 -18.11 -5.54 -54.77
CA ASN A 4 -17.40 -4.74 -53.76
C ASN A 4 -18.33 -4.29 -52.61
N VAL A 5 -19.60 -4.05 -52.89
CA VAL A 5 -20.60 -3.66 -51.88
C VAL A 5 -20.87 -4.83 -50.91
N LEU A 6 -20.98 -6.06 -51.44
CA LEU A 6 -21.13 -7.28 -50.63
C LEU A 6 -19.89 -7.61 -49.79
N LYS A 7 -18.68 -7.35 -50.30
CA LYS A 7 -17.44 -7.51 -49.52
C LYS A 7 -17.34 -6.50 -48.37
N ASN A 8 -17.64 -5.22 -48.61
CA ASN A 8 -17.62 -4.19 -47.58
C ASN A 8 -18.62 -4.46 -46.44
N ASN A 9 -19.83 -4.92 -46.77
CA ASN A 9 -20.83 -5.25 -45.74
C ASN A 9 -20.41 -6.45 -44.87
N ARG A 10 -19.71 -7.44 -45.44
CA ARG A 10 -19.17 -8.57 -44.67
C ARG A 10 -18.07 -8.12 -43.71
N THR A 11 -17.18 -7.23 -44.13
CA THR A 11 -16.12 -6.69 -43.27
C THR A 11 -16.69 -5.86 -42.12
N VAL A 12 -17.72 -5.06 -42.38
CA VAL A 12 -18.43 -4.27 -41.35
C VAL A 12 -19.12 -5.20 -40.34
N LEU A 13 -19.79 -6.25 -40.79
CA LEU A 13 -20.43 -7.24 -39.92
C LEU A 13 -19.43 -7.96 -39.02
N ILE A 14 -18.26 -8.34 -39.55
CA ILE A 14 -17.19 -8.98 -38.78
C ILE A 14 -16.62 -8.02 -37.73
N ALA A 15 -16.41 -6.75 -38.08
CA ALA A 15 -15.89 -5.75 -37.15
C ALA A 15 -16.86 -5.46 -35.99
N ILE A 16 -18.16 -5.36 -36.27
CA ILE A 16 -19.20 -5.19 -35.24
C ILE A 16 -19.26 -6.43 -34.34
N PHE A 17 -19.24 -7.63 -34.94
CA PHE A 17 -19.23 -8.86 -34.16
C PHE A 17 -18.02 -8.94 -33.24
N MET A 18 -16.83 -8.55 -33.70
CA MET A 18 -15.59 -8.53 -32.91
C MET A 18 -15.64 -7.50 -31.77
N LEU A 19 -16.28 -6.35 -31.98
CA LEU A 19 -16.51 -5.34 -30.95
C LEU A 19 -17.50 -5.83 -29.87
N CYS A 20 -18.50 -6.64 -30.25
CA CYS A 20 -19.45 -7.23 -29.30
C CYS A 20 -18.82 -8.27 -28.35
N ILE A 21 -17.63 -8.78 -28.65
CA ILE A 21 -16.88 -9.72 -27.80
C ILE A 21 -15.82 -9.00 -26.94
N ALA A 22 -15.76 -7.67 -26.99
CA ALA A 22 -14.87 -6.89 -26.15
C ALA A 22 -15.42 -6.87 -24.71
N TYR A 23 -15.06 -7.87 -23.92
CA TYR A 23 -15.37 -7.89 -22.49
C TYR A 23 -14.46 -6.88 -21.77
N PRO A 24 -15.01 -5.95 -20.95
CA PRO A 24 -14.19 -5.17 -20.04
C PRO A 24 -13.54 -6.12 -19.04
N LEU A 25 -12.20 -6.10 -18.97
CA LEU A 25 -11.47 -6.86 -17.97
C LEU A 25 -11.65 -6.13 -16.63
N GLU A 26 -12.56 -6.62 -15.79
CA GLU A 26 -12.68 -6.09 -14.43
C GLU A 26 -11.54 -6.67 -13.57
N ALA A 27 -10.49 -5.87 -13.37
CA ALA A 27 -9.43 -6.16 -12.41
C ALA A 27 -9.92 -5.89 -10.97
N ARG A 28 -10.99 -6.58 -10.57
CA ARG A 28 -11.57 -6.49 -9.23
C ARG A 28 -11.25 -7.76 -8.45
N VAL A 29 -10.70 -7.58 -7.26
CA VAL A 29 -10.50 -8.66 -6.30
C VAL A 29 -11.87 -9.06 -5.75
N GLU A 30 -12.16 -10.36 -5.69
CA GLU A 30 -13.40 -10.85 -5.08
C GLU A 30 -13.44 -10.46 -3.60
N ILE A 31 -14.63 -10.16 -3.05
CA ILE A 31 -14.78 -9.77 -1.63
C ILE A 31 -14.15 -10.81 -0.70
N GLN A 32 -14.26 -12.09 -1.05
CA GLN A 32 -13.72 -13.20 -0.27
C GLN A 32 -12.20 -13.25 -0.29
N GLU A 33 -11.56 -12.94 -1.43
CA GLU A 33 -10.11 -12.83 -1.55
C GLU A 33 -9.58 -11.60 -0.81
N ALA A 34 -10.26 -10.46 -0.92
CA ALA A 34 -9.92 -9.25 -0.17
C ALA A 34 -10.08 -9.42 1.36
N ALA A 35 -11.02 -10.27 1.80
CA ALA A 35 -11.19 -10.57 3.22
C ALA A 35 -9.99 -11.33 3.80
N GLN A 36 -9.38 -12.24 3.02
CA GLN A 36 -8.19 -12.99 3.46
C GLN A 36 -6.98 -12.08 3.71
N LEU A 37 -6.87 -10.98 2.95
CA LEU A 37 -5.78 -10.00 3.12
C LEU A 37 -5.91 -9.16 4.40
N LYS A 38 -7.12 -8.97 4.94
CA LYS A 38 -7.34 -8.11 6.12
C LYS A 38 -6.62 -8.62 7.36
N ASP A 39 -6.55 -9.95 7.52
CA ASP A 39 -5.95 -10.58 8.68
C ASP A 39 -4.42 -10.65 8.56
N GLY A 40 -3.90 -10.76 7.33
CA GLY A 40 -2.46 -10.83 7.06
C GLY A 40 -1.74 -9.48 6.92
N LEU A 41 -2.47 -8.39 6.64
CA LEU A 41 -1.85 -7.08 6.38
C LEU A 41 -2.08 -6.06 7.50
N THR A 42 -1.07 -5.25 7.75
CA THR A 42 -1.17 -4.02 8.54
C THR A 42 -2.18 -3.05 7.89
N PRO A 43 -2.69 -2.03 8.62
CA PRO A 43 -3.58 -1.02 8.05
C PRO A 43 -2.99 -0.25 6.86
N TYR A 44 -1.67 -0.32 6.67
CA TYR A 44 -0.92 0.31 5.57
C TYR A 44 -0.63 -0.66 4.41
N GLY A 45 -1.11 -1.91 4.46
CA GLY A 45 -0.95 -2.90 3.40
C GLY A 45 0.36 -3.67 3.41
N ALA A 46 1.20 -3.52 4.45
CA ALA A 46 2.40 -4.34 4.64
C ALA A 46 2.08 -5.67 5.34
N GLU A 47 2.89 -6.70 5.12
CA GLU A 47 2.87 -7.96 5.86
C GLU A 47 2.88 -7.72 7.38
N ARG A 48 1.99 -8.41 8.12
CA ARG A 48 1.88 -8.27 9.58
C ARG A 48 2.84 -9.21 10.33
N SER A 49 3.18 -10.36 9.74
CA SER A 49 4.04 -11.35 10.40
C SER A 49 5.50 -10.90 10.53
N GLU A 50 6.24 -11.57 11.42
CA GLU A 50 7.70 -11.42 11.55
C GLU A 50 8.44 -11.90 10.30
N ASN A 51 9.67 -11.41 10.09
CA ASN A 51 10.48 -11.89 8.98
C ASN A 51 11.12 -13.26 9.29
N ALA A 52 11.48 -14.00 8.23
CA ALA A 52 12.11 -15.31 8.37
C ALA A 52 13.42 -15.29 9.17
N ASP A 53 14.16 -14.16 9.13
CA ASP A 53 15.42 -14.00 9.87
C ASP A 53 15.21 -13.66 11.35
N GLY A 54 13.97 -13.42 11.80
CA GLY A 54 13.63 -13.06 13.19
C GLY A 54 14.15 -11.70 13.65
N THR A 55 14.65 -10.86 12.73
CA THR A 55 15.19 -9.52 13.02
C THR A 55 14.12 -8.43 12.99
N ILE A 56 12.99 -8.69 12.35
CA ILE A 56 11.82 -7.81 12.29
C ILE A 56 10.67 -8.53 13.01
N PRO A 57 10.22 -8.02 14.16
CA PRO A 57 9.11 -8.63 14.89
C PRO A 57 7.79 -8.42 14.15
N ALA A 58 6.79 -9.24 14.49
CA ALA A 58 5.43 -9.05 14.02
C ALA A 58 4.88 -7.67 14.40
N TRP A 59 4.00 -7.13 13.55
CA TRP A 59 3.34 -5.86 13.83
C TRP A 59 2.23 -6.05 14.88
N GLU A 60 2.47 -5.54 16.09
CA GLU A 60 1.53 -5.60 17.21
C GLU A 60 0.59 -4.38 17.30
N GLY A 61 0.78 -3.38 16.45
CA GLY A 61 0.00 -2.14 16.49
C GLY A 61 0.83 -0.87 16.26
N GLY A 62 0.14 0.26 16.20
CA GLY A 62 0.76 1.60 16.21
C GLY A 62 0.71 2.25 17.60
N LEU A 63 1.21 3.48 17.70
CA LEU A 63 1.06 4.29 18.92
C LEU A 63 -0.42 4.64 19.13
N THR A 64 -1.05 4.05 20.15
CA THR A 64 -2.47 4.30 20.51
C THR A 64 -2.63 5.38 21.57
N SER A 65 -1.54 5.78 22.21
CA SER A 65 -1.49 6.84 23.21
C SER A 65 -0.22 7.65 23.05
N ILE A 66 -0.24 8.88 23.58
CA ILE A 66 0.95 9.74 23.63
C ILE A 66 1.96 9.06 24.57
N PRO A 67 3.18 8.74 24.10
CA PRO A 67 4.22 8.18 24.96
C PRO A 67 4.50 9.12 26.14
N GLU A 68 4.66 8.57 27.34
CA GLU A 68 4.85 9.36 28.57
C GLU A 68 6.01 10.36 28.44
N ARG A 69 7.07 10.00 27.70
CA ARG A 69 8.23 10.86 27.44
C ARG A 69 7.89 12.19 26.76
N VAL A 70 6.86 12.21 25.92
CA VAL A 70 6.46 13.39 25.14
C VAL A 70 5.15 14.00 25.64
N LYS A 71 4.66 13.53 26.79
CA LYS A 71 3.46 14.06 27.42
C LYS A 71 3.74 15.47 27.95
N GLY A 72 2.97 16.44 27.50
CA GLY A 72 3.19 17.85 27.82
C GLY A 72 4.38 18.49 27.09
N TRP A 73 4.99 17.80 26.12
CA TRP A 73 6.01 18.40 25.28
C TRP A 73 5.37 19.45 24.36
N GLU A 74 5.81 20.70 24.48
CA GLU A 74 5.40 21.79 23.61
C GLU A 74 6.49 22.09 22.55
N PRO A 75 6.19 21.89 21.26
CA PRO A 75 7.14 22.19 20.18
C PRO A 75 7.61 23.65 20.18
N ALA A 76 6.73 24.56 20.59
CA ALA A 76 6.97 26.01 20.56
C ALA A 76 8.09 26.47 21.51
N THR A 77 8.30 25.76 22.62
CA THR A 77 9.31 26.10 23.63
C THR A 77 10.64 25.36 23.43
N THR A 78 10.62 24.21 22.73
CA THR A 78 11.79 23.33 22.55
C THR A 78 12.46 23.52 21.17
N GLY A 79 12.08 24.55 20.42
CA GLY A 79 12.55 24.75 19.04
C GLY A 79 12.16 23.61 18.10
N GLY A 80 11.04 22.94 18.38
CA GLY A 80 10.49 21.84 17.58
C GLY A 80 11.23 20.50 17.71
N ARG A 81 12.27 20.39 18.55
CA ARG A 81 12.98 19.11 18.74
C ARG A 81 12.27 18.22 19.75
N PHE A 82 11.95 16.99 19.34
CA PHE A 82 11.49 15.96 20.25
C PHE A 82 12.54 15.68 21.34
N PRO A 83 12.11 15.30 22.56
CA PRO A 83 13.02 14.80 23.58
C PRO A 83 13.81 13.60 23.05
N ASP A 84 15.11 13.56 23.34
CA ASP A 84 15.97 12.45 22.96
C ASP A 84 15.37 11.12 23.44
N PRO A 85 15.09 10.13 22.57
CA PRO A 85 14.58 8.82 22.96
C PRO A 85 15.62 7.95 23.69
N PHE A 86 16.90 8.28 23.63
CA PHE A 86 18.01 7.45 24.12
C PHE A 86 18.82 8.10 25.25
N VAL A 87 18.20 8.97 26.07
CA VAL A 87 18.88 9.69 27.19
C VAL A 87 19.68 8.82 28.17
N ASN A 88 19.34 7.54 28.29
CA ASN A 88 20.02 6.60 29.20
C ASN A 88 21.08 5.75 28.48
N GLU A 89 21.28 5.95 27.18
CA GLU A 89 22.22 5.19 26.37
C GLU A 89 23.48 6.01 26.11
N LYS A 90 24.62 5.33 26.12
CA LYS A 90 25.90 5.94 25.77
C LYS A 90 26.07 5.89 24.25
N PRO A 91 26.32 7.03 23.58
CA PRO A 91 26.61 7.03 22.14
C PRO A 91 27.83 6.16 21.82
N LEU A 92 27.72 5.35 20.76
CA LEU A 92 28.83 4.48 20.31
C LEU A 92 29.88 5.25 19.50
N TYR A 93 29.45 6.23 18.72
CA TYR A 93 30.32 7.04 17.85
C TYR A 93 29.85 8.50 17.83
N SER A 94 30.77 9.43 17.63
CA SER A 94 30.48 10.86 17.45
C SER A 94 31.32 11.40 16.30
N ILE A 95 30.70 12.16 15.41
CA ILE A 95 31.35 12.81 14.27
C ILE A 95 31.19 14.32 14.45
N SER A 96 32.30 15.04 14.57
CA SER A 96 32.35 16.51 14.59
C SER A 96 33.01 17.04 13.32
N ALA A 97 32.68 18.28 12.94
CA ALA A 97 33.20 18.96 11.75
C ALA A 97 34.69 19.32 11.83
#